data_AF-A0A7X5ZI72-F1
#
_entry.id   AF-A0A7X5ZI72-F1
#
_cell.length_a   1.000
_cell.length_b   1.000
_cell.length_c   1.000
_cell.angle_alpha   90.00
_cell.angle_beta   90.00
_cell.angle_gamma   90.00
#
_symmetry.space_group_name_H-M   'P 1'
#
loop_
_entity.id
_entity.type
_entity.pdbx_description
1 polymer ?
#
loop_
_entity_poly.entity_id
_entity_poly.type
_entity_poly.pdbx_seq_one_letter_code
_entity_poly.pdbx_strand_id
1 'polypeptide(L)' 'MDDLDRAESYESIAREAALHRHAARPRFIPDCEACGVVPAHVTSTGVTWRFCSDCAEEHLKKRRDA' A
#
# COMPACT_ATOMS: atom_id res chain seq x y z
N MET A 1 20.33 -24.20 26.90
CA MET A 1 19.69 -23.69 25.68
C MET A 1 19.98 -24.73 24.62
N ASP A 2 18.96 -25.46 24.21
CA ASP A 2 19.10 -26.52 23.23
C ASP A 2 19.33 -25.93 21.83
N ASP A 3 19.88 -26.71 20.91
CA ASP A 3 20.09 -26.27 19.53
C ASP A 3 18.77 -25.85 18.85
N LEU A 4 17.65 -26.44 19.28
CA LEU A 4 16.31 -26.06 18.86
C LEU A 4 15.94 -24.64 19.34
N ASP A 5 16.11 -24.33 20.63
CA ASP A 5 15.82 -23.00 21.20
C ASP A 5 16.62 -21.89 20.47
N ARG A 6 17.86 -22.21 20.11
CA ARG A 6 18.74 -21.30 19.37
C ARG A 6 18.26 -21.09 17.94
N ALA A 7 17.85 -22.16 17.25
CA ALA A 7 17.31 -22.07 15.89
C ALA A 7 16.02 -21.25 15.84
N GLU A 8 15.09 -21.48 16.78
CA GLU A 8 13.83 -20.72 16.89
C GLU A 8 14.08 -19.23 17.14
N SER A 9 15.06 -18.90 17.98
CA SER A 9 15.45 -17.51 18.26
C SER A 9 15.94 -16.80 16.99
N TYR A 10 16.76 -17.46 16.18
CA TYR A 10 17.23 -16.90 14.90
C TYR A 10 16.09 -16.71 13.90
N GLU A 11 15.18 -17.67 13.80
CA GLU A 11 14.02 -17.55 12.93
C GLU A 11 13.11 -16.39 13.35
N SER A 12 12.87 -16.23 14.66
CA SER A 12 12.06 -15.12 15.20
C SER A 12 12.68 -13.76 14.84
N ILE A 13 13.99 -13.60 15.06
CA ILE A 13 14.71 -12.36 14.72
C ILE A 13 14.62 -12.09 13.21
N ALA A 14 14.83 -13.13 12.37
CA ALA A 14 14.74 -12.99 10.92
C ALA A 14 13.32 -12.59 10.46
N ARG A 15 12.29 -13.16 11.09
CA ARG A 15 10.89 -12.86 10.81
C ARG A 15 10.54 -11.43 11.21
N GLU A 16 10.91 -11.01 12.40
CA GLU A 16 10.71 -9.62 12.87
C GLU A 16 11.41 -8.63 11.95
N ALA A 17 12.67 -8.89 11.58
CA ALA A 17 13.40 -8.04 10.64
C ALA A 17 12.74 -7.98 9.25
N ALA A 18 12.15 -9.08 8.77
CA ALA A 18 11.38 -9.08 7.52
C ALA A 18 10.10 -8.23 7.63
N LEU A 19 9.37 -8.34 8.73
CA LEU A 19 8.17 -7.56 8.99
C LEU A 19 8.48 -6.05 9.09
N HIS A 20 9.55 -5.68 9.81
CA HIS A 20 9.99 -4.28 9.89
C HIS A 20 10.38 -3.72 8.54
N ARG A 21 11.13 -4.47 7.72
CA ARG A 21 11.48 -4.06 6.35
C ARG A 21 10.26 -3.89 5.46
N HIS A 22 9.28 -4.79 5.57
CA HIS A 22 8.03 -4.68 4.82
C HIS A 22 7.20 -3.46 5.26
N ALA A 23 7.08 -3.22 6.56
CA ALA A 23 6.34 -2.08 7.12
C ALA A 23 7.00 -0.74 6.77
N ALA A 24 8.32 -0.68 6.79
CA ALA A 24 9.10 0.52 6.45
C ALA A 24 9.27 0.72 4.93
N ARG A 25 8.75 -0.18 4.08
CA ARG A 25 8.91 -0.05 2.63
C ARG A 25 8.18 1.20 2.15
N PRO A 26 8.89 2.17 1.53
CA PRO A 26 8.24 3.37 1.01
C PRO A 26 7.23 2.95 -0.06
N ARG A 27 5.97 3.29 0.15
CA ARG A 27 4.91 3.12 -0.85
C ARG A 27 4.87 4.40 -1.66
N PHE A 28 5.25 4.29 -2.94
CA PHE A 28 5.02 5.38 -3.87
C PHE A 28 3.54 5.43 -4.19
N ILE A 29 2.89 6.53 -3.83
CA ILE A 29 1.52 6.84 -4.22
C ILE A 29 1.63 7.96 -5.27
N PRO A 30 1.30 7.69 -6.54
CA PRO A 30 1.30 8.72 -7.58
C PRO A 30 0.25 9.78 -7.27
N ASP A 31 0.45 10.98 -7.80
CA ASP A 31 -0.57 12.02 -7.79
C ASP A 31 -1.75 11.63 -8.69
N CYS A 32 -2.94 12.17 -8.38
CA CYS A 32 -4.13 11.99 -9.18
C CYS A 32 -3.89 12.45 -10.63
N GLU A 33 -4.14 11.59 -11.62
CA GLU A 33 -3.93 11.92 -13.04
C GLU A 33 -4.84 13.05 -13.54
N ALA A 34 -5.95 13.34 -12.85
CA ALA A 34 -6.89 14.38 -13.26
C ALA A 34 -6.56 15.76 -12.69
N CYS A 35 -6.33 15.86 -11.39
CA CYS A 35 -6.09 17.15 -10.74
C CYS A 35 -4.62 17.44 -10.44
N GLY A 36 -3.78 16.42 -10.24
CA GLY A 36 -2.37 16.59 -9.87
C GLY A 36 -2.11 17.28 -8.52
N VAL A 37 -3.17 17.58 -7.74
CA VAL A 37 -3.06 18.33 -6.46
C VAL A 37 -2.93 17.39 -5.27
N VAL A 38 -3.60 16.23 -5.34
CA VAL A 38 -3.64 15.26 -4.25
C VAL A 38 -3.23 13.87 -4.76
N PRO A 39 -2.72 13.00 -3.87
CA PRO A 39 -2.40 11.62 -4.21
C PRO A 39 -3.61 10.87 -4.76
N ALA A 40 -3.34 9.89 -5.62
CA ALA A 40 -4.37 8.97 -6.08
C ALA A 40 -4.91 8.13 -4.92
N HIS A 41 -6.18 7.74 -5.02
CA HIS A 41 -6.82 6.95 -3.98
C HIS A 41 -6.17 5.57 -3.85
N VAL A 42 -5.90 5.14 -2.61
CA VAL A 42 -5.38 3.79 -2.31
C VAL A 42 -6.40 3.05 -1.46
N THR A 43 -6.79 1.86 -1.90
CA THR A 43 -7.74 1.01 -1.18
C THR A 43 -7.11 0.41 0.08
N SER A 44 -7.94 -0.12 0.99
CA SER A 44 -7.48 -0.89 2.17
C SER A 44 -6.64 -2.12 1.80
N THR A 45 -6.84 -2.68 0.60
CA THR A 45 -6.05 -3.78 0.04
C THR A 45 -4.72 -3.33 -0.59
N GLY A 46 -4.45 -2.02 -0.64
CA GLY A 46 -3.21 -1.46 -1.19
C GLY A 46 -3.24 -1.26 -2.71
N VAL A 47 -4.41 -1.34 -3.35
CA VAL A 47 -4.54 -1.06 -4.79
C VAL A 47 -4.61 0.45 -4.98
N THR A 48 -3.68 0.98 -5.77
CA THR A 48 -3.64 2.39 -6.14
C THR A 48 -4.50 2.63 -7.38
N TRP A 49 -5.42 3.59 -7.29
CA TRP A 49 -6.27 4.02 -8.39
C TRP A 49 -5.57 5.05 -9.26
N ARG A 50 -6.18 5.37 -10.41
CA ARG A 50 -5.70 6.43 -11.31
C ARG A 50 -6.01 7.85 -10.79
N PHE A 51 -7.12 7.98 -10.08
CA PHE A 51 -7.66 9.27 -9.64
C PHE A 51 -7.75 9.32 -8.12
N CYS A 52 -7.85 10.53 -7.56
CA CYS A 52 -8.37 10.71 -6.21
C CYS A 52 -9.86 10.34 -6.16
N SER A 53 -10.42 10.24 -4.94
CA SER A 53 -11.84 9.90 -4.73
C SER A 53 -12.77 10.78 -5.58
N ASP A 54 -12.55 12.08 -5.52
CA ASP A 54 -13.48 13.07 -6.07
C ASP A 54 -13.45 13.04 -7.61
N CYS A 55 -12.25 13.03 -8.20
CA CYS A 55 -12.12 12.91 -9.65
C CYS A 55 -12.59 11.54 -10.18
N ALA A 56 -12.49 10.48 -9.38
CA ALA A 56 -13.05 9.18 -9.74
C ALA A 56 -14.58 9.22 -9.80
N GLU A 57 -15.22 9.83 -8.80
CA GLU A 57 -16.68 10.00 -8.77
C GLU A 57 -17.19 10.83 -9.97
N GLU A 58 -16.52 11.94 -10.28
CA GLU A 58 -16.84 12.76 -11.45
C GLU A 58 -16.70 11.98 -12.77
N HIS A 59 -15.63 11.20 -12.91
CA HIS A 59 -15.39 10.39 -14.09
C HIS A 59 -16.45 9.29 -14.26
N LEU A 60 -16.83 8.63 -13.16
CA LEU A 60 -17.89 7.61 -13.15
C LEU A 60 -19.25 8.22 -13.49
N LYS A 61 -19.56 9.42 -12.96
CA LYS A 61 -20.79 10.14 -13.28
C LYS A 61 -20.87 10.46 -14.78
N LYS A 62 -19.80 11.03 -15.35
CA LYS A 62 -19.73 11.32 -16.80
C LYS A 62 -19.93 10.08 -17.67
N ARG A 63 -19.40 8.92 -17.26
CA ARG A 63 -19.59 7.65 -17.98
C ARG A 63 -20.99 7.07 -17.85
N ARG A 64 -21.72 7.38 -16.78
CA ARG A 64 -23.09 6.92 -16.56
C ARG A 64 -24.10 7.74 -17.37
N ASP A 65 -23.80 9.01 -17.59
CA ASP A 65 -24.65 9.95 -18.32
C ASP A 65 -24.40 9.95 -19.86
N ALA A 66 -23.45 9.14 -20.34
CA ALA A 66 -23.05 9.00 -21.75
C ALA A 66 -23.59 7.69 -22.36
#